data_AF-A0A2J7PY77-F1
#
_entry.id   AF-A0A2J7PY77-F1
#
_cell.length_a   1.000
_cell.length_b   1.000
_cell.length_c   1.000
_cell.angle_alpha   90.00
_cell.angle_beta   90.00
_cell.angle_gamma   90.00
#
_symmetry.space_group_name_H-M   'P 1'
#
loop_
_entity.id
_entity.type
_entity.pdbx_description
1 polymer ?
#
loop_
_entity_poly.entity_id
_entity_poly.type
_entity_poly.pdbx_seq_one_letter_code
_entity_poly.pdbx_strand_id
1 'polypeptide(L)'
;TIRELARETGLAHTTVLHILKERLGMRKIADFDLIPKMKEPLRGIRFRTVPEILQAVDRSIPTINTTGAAKGILRLPHRWQRVVHNAGDYIEGQ
;
A
#
# COMPACT_ATOMS: atom_id res chain seq x y z
N THR A 1 4.81 7.75 4.01
CA THR A 1 3.94 7.47 5.19
C THR A 1 2.84 8.52 5.29
N ILE A 2 1.81 8.34 6.12
CA ILE A 2 0.76 9.37 6.33
C ILE A 2 1.37 10.71 6.78
N ARG A 3 2.49 10.67 7.51
CA ARG A 3 3.28 11.85 7.89
C ARG A 3 3.85 12.60 6.68
N GLU A 4 4.35 11.91 5.66
CA GLU A 4 4.84 12.54 4.43
C GLU A 4 3.68 13.16 3.64
N LEU A 5 2.56 12.45 3.58
CA LEU A 5 1.34 12.94 2.94
C LEU A 5 0.79 14.20 3.62
N ALA A 6 0.79 14.21 4.95
CA ALA A 6 0.44 15.38 5.76
C ALA A 6 1.40 16.55 5.52
N ARG A 7 2.71 16.27 5.40
CA ARG A 7 3.73 17.28 5.08
C ARG A 7 3.54 17.90 3.69
N GLU A 8 3.23 17.07 2.69
CA GLU A 8 3.05 17.51 1.30
C GLU A 8 1.74 18.27 1.08
N THR A 9 0.67 17.85 1.76
CA THR A 9 -0.65 18.49 1.64
C THR A 9 -0.85 19.65 2.61
N GLY A 10 0.03 19.82 3.60
CA GLY A 10 -0.13 20.76 4.71
C GLY A 10 -1.30 20.43 5.65
N LEU A 11 -1.95 19.28 5.47
CA LEU A 11 -3.10 18.87 6.27
C LEU A 11 -2.67 18.21 7.58
N ALA A 12 -3.46 18.40 8.63
CA ALA A 12 -3.28 17.67 9.87
C ALA A 12 -3.36 16.15 9.61
N HIS A 13 -2.54 15.39 10.31
CA HIS A 13 -2.45 13.93 10.17
C HIS A 13 -3.81 13.23 10.36
N THR A 14 -4.64 13.73 11.27
CA THR A 14 -6.02 13.25 11.52
C THR A 14 -6.95 13.52 10.35
N THR A 15 -6.84 14.70 9.71
CA THR A 15 -7.60 15.07 8.52
C THR A 15 -7.23 14.19 7.33
N VAL A 16 -5.94 13.93 7.11
CA VAL A 16 -5.48 13.01 6.08
C VAL A 16 -6.05 11.61 6.30
N LEU A 17 -5.99 11.11 7.55
CA LEU A 17 -6.57 9.81 7.91
C LEU A 17 -8.08 9.76 7.68
N HIS A 18 -8.81 10.79 8.08
CA HIS A 18 -10.26 10.87 7.93
C HIS A 18 -10.67 10.90 6.45
N ILE A 19 -10.00 11.71 5.62
CA ILE A 19 -10.27 11.76 4.17
C ILE A 19 -9.97 10.41 3.52
N LEU A 20 -8.81 9.82 3.83
CA LEU A 20 -8.43 8.53 3.26
C LEU A 20 -9.45 7.44 3.61
N LYS A 21 -9.91 7.36 4.86
CA LYS A 21 -10.84 6.32 5.30
C LYS A 21 -12.29 6.58 4.90
N GLU A 22 -12.82 7.75 5.28
CA GLU A 22 -14.26 8.04 5.23
C GLU A 22 -14.70 8.63 3.90
N ARG A 23 -13.80 9.30 3.17
CA ARG A 23 -14.13 9.95 1.90
C ARG A 23 -13.67 9.14 0.69
N LEU A 24 -12.52 8.48 0.81
CA LEU A 24 -11.89 7.74 -0.30
C LEU A 24 -11.93 6.21 -0.13
N GLY A 25 -12.48 5.69 0.98
CA GLY A 25 -12.56 4.25 1.24
C GLY A 25 -11.21 3.54 1.38
N MET A 26 -10.11 4.29 1.49
CA MET A 26 -8.73 3.81 1.55
C MET A 26 -8.36 3.37 2.96
N ARG A 27 -8.79 2.16 3.31
CA ARG A 27 -8.56 1.59 4.64
C ARG A 27 -7.11 1.22 4.91
N LYS A 28 -6.31 0.83 3.91
CA LYS A 28 -4.89 0.47 4.06
C LYS A 28 -4.07 0.74 2.79
N ILE A 29 -3.11 1.66 2.86
CA ILE A 29 -2.18 1.98 1.76
C ILE A 29 -1.24 0.80 1.46
N ALA A 30 -0.90 0.00 2.47
CA ALA A 30 -0.05 -1.17 2.30
C ALA A 30 -0.70 -2.26 1.43
N ASP A 31 -2.02 -2.41 1.51
CA ASP A 31 -2.77 -3.51 0.89
C ASP A 31 -2.71 -3.50 -0.64
N PHE A 32 -2.63 -2.33 -1.27
CA PHE A 32 -2.65 -2.24 -2.73
C PHE A 32 -1.27 -2.28 -3.38
N ASP A 33 -0.19 -2.04 -2.62
CA ASP A 33 1.14 -1.87 -3.22
C ASP A 33 2.24 -2.69 -2.55
N LEU A 34 2.35 -2.62 -1.22
CA LEU A 34 3.43 -3.27 -0.48
C LEU A 34 3.12 -4.75 -0.23
N ILE A 35 1.91 -5.06 0.23
CA ILE A 35 1.50 -6.43 0.56
C ILE A 35 1.51 -7.33 -0.68
N PRO A 36 1.00 -6.94 -1.86
CA PRO A 36 1.10 -7.78 -3.06
C PRO A 36 2.55 -8.07 -3.45
N LYS A 37 3.44 -7.09 -3.39
CA LYS A 37 4.87 -7.27 -3.72
C LYS A 37 5.63 -8.12 -2.71
N MET A 38 5.22 -8.08 -1.46
CA MET A 38 5.74 -8.98 -0.43
C MET A 38 5.19 -10.40 -0.60
N LYS A 39 3.91 -10.56 -0.96
CA LYS A 39 3.26 -11.87 -1.11
C LYS A 39 3.67 -12.61 -2.39
N GLU A 40 3.94 -11.90 -3.47
CA GLU A 40 4.30 -12.51 -4.76
C GLU A 40 5.52 -13.46 -4.68
N PRO A 41 6.67 -13.08 -4.09
CA PRO A 41 7.80 -14.00 -3.95
C PRO A 41 7.54 -15.15 -2.97
N LEU A 42 6.52 -15.04 -2.11
CA LEU A 42 6.12 -16.09 -1.17
C LEU A 42 5.08 -17.04 -1.76
N ARG A 43 4.54 -16.70 -2.94
CA ARG A 43 3.45 -17.43 -3.57
C ARG A 43 3.91 -18.84 -3.97
N GLY A 44 3.16 -19.85 -3.55
CA GLY A 44 3.45 -21.25 -3.86
C GLY A 44 4.52 -21.90 -2.97
N ILE A 45 5.18 -21.14 -2.08
CA ILE A 45 6.11 -21.70 -1.10
C ILE A 45 5.34 -22.34 0.05
N ARG A 46 5.72 -23.57 0.43
CA ARG A 46 5.20 -24.24 1.63
C ARG A 46 6.16 -24.01 2.79
N PHE A 47 5.69 -23.28 3.80
CA PHE A 47 6.41 -23.09 5.06
C PHE A 47 5.97 -24.13 6.08
N ARG A 48 6.92 -24.68 6.84
CA ARG A 48 6.66 -25.66 7.90
C ARG A 48 6.53 -25.01 9.27
N THR A 49 7.12 -23.83 9.45
CA THR A 49 7.18 -23.14 10.74
C THR A 49 7.02 -21.63 10.59
N VAL A 50 6.57 -20.96 11.66
CA VAL A 50 6.47 -19.49 11.71
C VAL A 50 7.83 -18.79 11.50
N PRO A 51 8.96 -19.25 12.07
CA PRO A 51 10.27 -18.66 11.82
C PRO A 51 10.68 -18.64 10.34
N GLU A 52 10.33 -19.67 9.56
CA GLU A 52 10.60 -19.68 8.11
C GLU A 52 9.84 -18.58 7.37
N ILE A 53 8.59 -18.30 7.79
CA ILE A 53 7.77 -17.22 7.23
C ILE A 53 8.39 -15.87 7.56
N LEU A 54 8.76 -15.65 8.83
CA LEU A 54 9.39 -14.40 9.27
C LEU A 54 10.68 -14.14 8.51
N GLN A 55 11.54 -15.15 8.36
CA GLN A 55 12.78 -15.01 7.61
C GLN A 55 12.54 -14.68 6.13
N ALA A 56 11.53 -15.29 5.50
CA ALA A 56 11.21 -15.01 4.10
C ALA A 56 10.67 -13.58 3.92
N VAL A 57 9.84 -13.11 4.86
CA VAL A 57 9.37 -11.72 4.88
C VAL A 57 10.53 -10.75 5.09
N ASP A 58 11.41 -10.99 6.06
CA ASP A 58 12.56 -10.14 6.37
C ASP A 58 13.52 -10.01 5.18
N ARG A 59 13.72 -11.11 4.42
CA ARG A 59 14.52 -11.09 3.18
C ARG A 59 13.88 -10.31 2.04
N SER A 60 12.55 -10.24 1.99
CA SER A 60 11.83 -9.56 0.91
C SER A 60 11.91 -8.03 1.01
N ILE A 61 12.00 -7.49 2.22
CA ILE A 61 11.96 -6.04 2.48
C ILE A 61 13.15 -5.30 1.83
N PRO A 62 14.43 -5.73 1.99
CA PRO A 62 15.55 -5.10 1.32
C PRO A 62 15.39 -5.08 -0.20
N THR A 63 14.94 -6.18 -0.81
CA THR A 63 14.72 -6.25 -2.27
C THR A 63 13.68 -5.23 -2.74
N ILE A 64 12.55 -5.10 -2.03
CA ILE A 64 11.51 -4.12 -2.35
C ILE A 64 12.05 -2.69 -2.24
N ASN A 65 12.88 -2.41 -1.24
CA ASN A 65 13.49 -1.10 -1.02
C ASN A 65 14.54 -0.77 -2.09
N THR A 66 15.49 -1.67 -2.37
CA THR A 66 16.59 -1.45 -3.33
C THR A 66 16.09 -1.32 -4.76
N THR A 67 15.05 -2.08 -5.14
CA THR A 67 14.44 -1.99 -6.48
C THR A 67 13.53 -0.78 -6.64
N GLY A 68 13.22 -0.06 -5.55
CA GLY A 68 12.22 1.01 -5.56
C GLY A 68 10.85 0.53 -6.04
N ALA A 69 10.53 -0.75 -5.85
CA ALA A 69 9.32 -1.36 -6.41
C ALA A 69 8.05 -0.86 -5.71
N ALA A 70 8.12 -0.52 -4.42
CA ALA A 70 6.99 -0.01 -3.66
C ALA A 70 6.71 1.48 -3.95
N LYS A 71 6.12 1.78 -5.11
CA LYS A 71 5.74 3.13 -5.54
C LYS A 71 4.32 3.53 -5.13
N GLY A 72 3.69 2.80 -4.22
CA GLY A 72 2.28 2.95 -3.87
C GLY A 72 1.90 4.38 -3.51
N ILE A 73 2.74 5.05 -2.71
CA ILE A 73 2.52 6.45 -2.31
C ILE A 73 2.49 7.37 -3.53
N LEU A 74 3.45 7.23 -4.45
CA LEU A 74 3.51 8.05 -5.68
C LEU A 74 2.31 7.80 -6.61
N ARG A 75 1.71 6.61 -6.54
CA ARG A 75 0.52 6.25 -7.33
C ARG A 75 -0.80 6.67 -6.66
N LEU A 76 -0.77 7.21 -5.44
CA LEU A 76 -1.97 7.63 -4.73
C LEU A 76 -2.76 8.72 -5.46
N PRO A 77 -2.16 9.80 -6.01
CA PRO A 77 -2.92 10.82 -6.73
C PRO A 77 -3.71 10.24 -7.90
N HIS A 78 -3.07 9.36 -8.68
CA HIS A 78 -3.73 8.67 -9.80
C HIS A 78 -4.87 7.76 -9.33
N ARG A 79 -4.67 7.03 -8.22
CA ARG A 79 -5.71 6.16 -7.66
C ARG A 79 -6.90 6.95 -7.11
N TRP A 80 -6.66 8.10 -6.48
CA TRP A 80 -7.74 9.01 -6.04
C TRP A 80 -8.54 9.55 -7.22
N GLN A 81 -7.88 9.93 -8.32
CA GLN A 81 -8.59 10.34 -9.54
C GLN A 81 -9.53 9.24 -10.03
N ARG A 82 -9.09 7.98 -10.04
CA ARG A 82 -9.96 6.85 -10.42
C ARG A 82 -11.12 6.66 -9.45
N VAL A 83 -10.92 6.81 -8.13
CA VAL A 83 -12.00 6.73 -7.13
C VAL A 83 -13.05 7.82 -7.36
N VAL A 84 -12.61 9.04 -7.63
CA VAL A 84 -13.52 10.16 -7.94
C VAL A 84 -14.27 9.91 -9.24
N HIS A 85 -13.58 9.46 -10.29
CA HIS A 85 -14.18 9.15 -11.59
C HIS A 85 -15.23 8.03 -11.50
N ASN A 86 -14.97 7.02 -10.67
CA ASN A 86 -15.86 5.88 -10.45
C ASN A 86 -16.87 6.12 -9.32
N ALA A 87 -17.06 7.36 -8.87
CA ALA A 87 -18.01 7.71 -7.80
C ALA A 87 -17.87 6.87 -6.51
N GLY A 88 -16.67 6.39 -6.21
CA GLY A 88 -16.40 5.54 -5.05
C GLY A 88 -16.51 4.03 -5.28
N ASP A 89 -16.91 3.58 -6.48
CA ASP A 89 -16.97 2.16 -6.82
C ASP A 89 -15.58 1.49 -6.80
N TYR A 90 -15.58 0.19 -6.46
CA TYR A 90 -14.35 -0.59 -6.37
C TYR A 90 -13.72 -0.77 -7.75
N ILE A 91 -12.43 -0.47 -7.83
CA ILE A 91 -11.68 -0.40 -9.08
C ILE A 91 -10.79 -1.63 -9.18
N GLU A 92 -11.33 -2.73 -9.70
CA GLU A 92 -10.57 -3.96 -9.95
C GLU A 92 -10.08 -3.98 -11.41
N GLY A 93 -8.83 -4.41 -11.64
CA GLY A 93 -8.35 -4.93 -12.93
C GLY A 93 -8.35 -4.01 -14.17
N GLN A 94 -7.53 -2.94 -14.17
CA GLN A 94 -6.96 -2.41 -15.43
C GLN A 94 -5.44 -2.30 -15.31
#